data_AF-A0A1E7LJG6-F1
#
_entry.id   AF-A0A1E7LJG6-F1
#
_cell.length_a   1.000
_cell.length_b   1.000
_cell.length_c   1.000
_cell.angle_alpha   90.00
_cell.angle_beta   90.00
_cell.angle_gamma   90.00
#
_symmetry.space_group_name_H-M   'P 1'
#
loop_
_entity.id
_entity.type
_entity.pdbx_description
1 polymer ?
#
loop_
_entity_poly.entity_id
_entity_poly.type
_entity_poly.pdbx_seq_one_letter_code
_entity_poly.pdbx_strand_id
1 'polypeptide(L)'
;MATATHTRTHVYITFANPHLVCDLCRQPAPRWHNNDKCGCGQPCWLDPCQHNAEAISLCPSWDPVDGCTCPGGPDSHATKEDR
;
A
#
# COMPACT_ATOMS: atom_id res chain seq x y z
N MET A 1 5.46 -8.67 44.24
CA MET A 1 5.74 -8.77 42.78
C MET A 1 5.24 -7.50 42.13
N ALA A 2 6.07 -6.79 41.37
CA ALA A 2 5.65 -5.58 40.66
C ALA A 2 5.18 -5.97 39.24
N THR A 3 3.97 -5.56 38.87
CA THR A 3 3.43 -5.76 37.52
C THR A 3 4.11 -4.76 36.58
N ALA A 4 4.82 -5.24 35.57
CA ALA A 4 5.37 -4.39 34.53
C ALA A 4 4.34 -4.22 33.40
N THR A 5 3.99 -2.98 33.06
CA THR A 5 3.23 -2.67 31.85
C THR A 5 4.20 -2.57 30.68
N HIS A 6 3.99 -3.38 29.66
CA HIS A 6 4.73 -3.27 28.39
C HIS A 6 3.83 -2.61 27.35
N THR A 7 4.26 -1.47 26.81
CA THR A 7 3.56 -0.80 25.71
C THR A 7 4.10 -1.34 24.38
N ARG A 8 3.25 -2.02 23.61
CA ARG A 8 3.56 -2.42 22.21
C ARG A 8 3.10 -1.31 21.28
N THR A 9 3.97 -0.88 20.37
CA THR A 9 3.63 0.12 19.34
C THR A 9 3.33 -0.62 18.03
N HIS A 10 2.11 -0.49 17.52
CA HIS A 10 1.80 -0.95 16.16
C HIS A 10 2.39 0.03 15.15
N VAL A 11 3.25 -0.49 14.27
CA VAL A 11 3.94 0.32 13.26
C VAL A 11 3.33 0.05 11.89
N TYR A 12 2.67 1.06 11.36
CA TYR A 12 2.23 1.11 9.97
C TYR A 12 3.11 2.08 9.20
N ILE A 13 3.45 1.72 7.96
CA ILE A 13 4.08 2.62 7.00
C ILE A 13 3.06 2.83 5.88
N THR A 14 2.49 4.02 5.82
CA THR A 14 1.63 4.43 4.71
C THR A 14 2.47 4.65 3.46
N PHE A 15 2.07 4.08 2.34
CA PHE A 15 2.75 4.31 1.09
C PHE A 15 2.38 5.67 0.49
N ALA A 16 3.34 6.30 -0.18
CA ALA A 16 3.09 7.54 -0.90
C ALA A 16 2.31 7.32 -2.21
N ASN A 17 2.51 6.17 -2.87
CA ASN A 17 1.83 5.83 -4.11
C ASN A 17 0.41 5.28 -3.82
N PRO A 18 -0.68 6.00 -4.18
CA PRO A 18 -2.05 5.57 -3.91
C PRO A 18 -2.54 4.47 -4.87
N HIS A 19 -1.75 4.13 -5.89
CA HIS A 19 -2.09 3.13 -6.90
C HIS A 19 -1.49 1.75 -6.62
N LEU A 20 -0.97 1.55 -5.41
CA LEU A 20 -0.48 0.24 -4.98
C LEU A 20 -1.64 -0.69 -4.64
N VAL A 21 -1.54 -1.91 -5.13
CA VAL A 21 -2.44 -3.02 -4.84
C VAL A 21 -1.64 -4.25 -4.40
N CYS A 22 -2.29 -5.15 -3.69
CA CYS A 22 -1.70 -6.45 -3.38
C CYS A 22 -1.58 -7.31 -4.66
N ASP A 23 -0.44 -7.95 -4.88
CA ASP A 23 -0.24 -8.81 -6.05
C ASP A 23 -1.20 -10.03 -6.10
N LEU A 24 -1.54 -10.58 -4.93
CA LEU A 24 -2.37 -11.79 -4.84
C LEU A 24 -3.87 -11.51 -5.02
N CYS A 25 -4.42 -10.59 -4.22
CA CYS A 25 -5.87 -10.35 -4.18
C CYS A 25 -6.32 -9.10 -4.94
N ARG A 26 -5.36 -8.32 -5.48
CA ARG A 26 -5.60 -7.09 -6.25
C ARG A 26 -6.41 -6.01 -5.53
N GLN A 27 -6.56 -6.13 -4.21
CA GLN A 27 -7.16 -5.09 -3.38
C GLN A 27 -6.17 -3.94 -3.13
N PRO A 28 -6.64 -2.71 -2.87
CA PRO A 28 -5.79 -1.59 -2.52
C PRO A 28 -4.85 -1.93 -1.36
N ALA A 29 -3.58 -1.56 -1.48
CA ALA A 29 -2.56 -1.76 -0.46
C ALA A 29 -2.01 -0.39 -0.01
N PRO A 30 -2.78 0.41 0.76
CA PRO A 30 -2.37 1.76 1.17
C PRO A 30 -1.22 1.79 2.17
N ARG A 31 -0.96 0.70 2.88
CA ARG A 31 0.06 0.66 3.93
C ARG A 31 0.64 -0.73 4.14
N TRP A 32 1.89 -0.74 4.60
CA TRP A 32 2.59 -1.90 5.11
C TRP A 32 2.55 -1.93 6.64
N HIS A 33 2.59 -3.13 7.21
CA HIS A 33 2.60 -3.36 8.65
C HIS A 33 3.81 -4.21 9.07
N ASN A 34 4.58 -3.70 10.05
CA ASN A 34 5.74 -4.41 10.62
C ASN A 34 5.28 -5.38 11.70
N ASN A 35 5.21 -6.68 11.41
CA ASN A 35 4.72 -7.58 12.44
C ASN A 35 5.72 -7.88 13.56
N ASP A 36 7.03 -7.87 13.28
CA ASP A 36 8.04 -8.13 14.31
C ASP A 36 8.01 -7.09 15.43
N LYS A 37 7.62 -5.85 15.11
CA LYS A 37 7.44 -4.76 16.09
C LYS A 37 6.04 -4.75 16.72
N CYS A 38 5.02 -5.31 16.05
CA CYS A 38 3.72 -5.54 16.70
C CYS A 38 3.73 -6.76 17.60
N GLY A 39 4.71 -7.68 17.50
CA GLY A 39 4.77 -8.99 18.15
C GLY A 39 3.81 -10.01 17.53
N CYS A 40 3.59 -9.89 16.21
CA CYS A 40 2.84 -10.83 15.39
C CYS A 40 3.85 -11.57 14.49
N GLY A 41 3.69 -12.87 14.25
CA GLY A 41 4.78 -13.73 13.76
C GLY A 41 5.02 -13.78 12.24
N GLN A 42 4.76 -12.71 11.48
CA GLN A 42 4.77 -12.77 10.00
C GLN A 42 5.60 -11.63 9.35
N PRO A 43 6.49 -11.87 8.38
CA PRO A 43 7.51 -10.87 8.03
C PRO A 43 7.01 -9.65 7.24
N CYS A 44 5.94 -9.74 6.43
CA CYS A 44 5.55 -8.65 5.52
C CYS A 44 4.04 -8.62 5.30
N TRP A 45 3.29 -7.69 5.90
CA TRP A 45 1.82 -7.75 5.87
C TRP A 45 1.20 -6.50 5.28
N LEU A 46 0.39 -6.68 4.24
CA LEU A 46 -0.35 -5.60 3.60
C LEU A 46 -1.73 -5.45 4.22
N ASP A 47 -2.11 -4.22 4.53
CA ASP A 47 -3.44 -3.87 5.04
C ASP A 47 -4.25 -3.17 3.94
N PRO A 48 -5.56 -3.44 3.78
CA PRO A 48 -6.44 -4.27 4.63
C PRO A 48 -6.47 -5.75 4.25
N CYS A 49 -5.64 -6.18 3.30
CA CYS A 49 -5.67 -7.53 2.73
C CYS A 49 -5.37 -8.63 3.75
N GLN A 50 -4.60 -8.31 4.78
CA GLN A 50 -4.28 -9.20 5.90
C GLN A 50 -3.62 -10.52 5.48
N HIS A 51 -2.60 -10.45 4.64
CA HIS A 51 -1.72 -11.59 4.32
C HIS A 51 -0.37 -11.13 3.80
N ASN A 52 0.60 -12.04 3.76
CA ASN A 52 1.91 -11.74 3.20
C ASN A 52 1.84 -11.66 1.67
N ALA A 53 2.23 -10.52 1.12
CA ALA A 53 2.29 -10.28 -0.32
C ALA A 53 3.13 -9.03 -0.63
N GLU A 54 3.53 -8.89 -1.88
CA GLU A 54 4.13 -7.68 -2.40
C GLU A 54 3.05 -6.66 -2.82
N ALA A 55 3.39 -5.38 -2.69
CA ALA A 55 2.59 -4.28 -3.21
C ALA A 55 3.10 -3.94 -4.62
N ILE A 56 2.21 -4.03 -5.61
CA ILE A 56 2.51 -3.73 -7.01
C ILE A 56 1.71 -2.50 -7.44
N SER A 57 2.25 -1.71 -8.37
CA SER A 57 1.55 -0.53 -8.88
C SER A 57 0.65 -0.89 -10.07
N LEU A 58 -0.56 -0.36 -10.09
CA LEU A 58 -1.40 -0.33 -11.29
C LEU A 58 -0.95 0.74 -12.28
N CYS A 59 -0.12 1.68 -11.85
CA CYS A 59 0.43 2.71 -12.70
C CYS A 59 1.68 2.20 -13.42
N PRO A 60 1.75 2.35 -14.76
CA PRO A 60 2.95 2.02 -15.53
C PRO A 60 4.18 2.81 -15.07
N SER A 61 3.97 4.07 -14.67
CA SER A 61 4.93 4.91 -13.96
C SER A 61 4.19 5.74 -12.92
N TRP A 62 4.84 5.98 -11.77
CA TRP A 62 4.33 6.87 -10.74
C TRP A 62 5.47 7.65 -10.09
N ASP A 63 5.24 8.95 -9.87
CA ASP A 63 6.10 9.84 -9.11
C ASP A 63 5.23 10.67 -8.13
N PRO A 64 5.73 11.02 -6.92
CA PRO A 64 5.01 11.88 -5.98
C PRO A 64 4.60 13.26 -6.52
N VAL A 65 5.26 13.80 -7.53
CA VAL A 65 4.95 15.12 -8.11
C VAL A 65 3.99 14.97 -9.29
N ASP A 66 4.34 14.10 -10.24
CA ASP A 66 3.58 13.94 -11.50
C ASP A 66 2.39 12.97 -11.38
N GLY A 67 2.29 12.22 -10.29
CA GLY A 67 1.26 11.21 -10.08
C GLY A 67 1.42 10.01 -11.02
N CYS A 68 0.29 9.36 -11.35
CA CYS A 68 0.26 8.22 -12.25
C CYS A 68 0.43 8.66 -13.71
N THR A 69 1.46 8.16 -14.40
CA THR A 69 1.65 8.43 -15.82
C THR A 69 1.13 7.26 -16.66
N CYS A 70 0.06 7.51 -17.42
CA CYS A 70 -0.48 6.54 -18.38
C CYS A 70 0.29 6.57 -19.71
N PRO A 71 0.47 5.42 -20.39
CA PRO A 71 0.99 5.40 -21.76
C PRO A 71 0.02 6.16 -22.67
N GLY A 72 0.46 7.33 -23.15
CA GLY A 72 -0.39 8.29 -23.87
C GLY A 72 -0.32 9.72 -23.34
N GLY A 73 0.32 9.94 -22.18
CA GLY A 73 0.50 11.28 -21.61
C GLY A 73 -0.77 11.86 -20.97
N PRO A 74 -0.70 13.08 -20.41
CA PRO A 74 -1.83 13.74 -19.74
C PRO A 74 -3.04 13.96 -20.66
N ASP A 75 -2.84 13.95 -21.97
CA ASP A 75 -3.90 14.10 -22.99
C ASP A 75 -4.79 12.85 -23.13
N SER A 76 -4.37 11.71 -22.59
CA SER A 76 -5.15 10.46 -22.65
C SER A 76 -6.35 10.42 -21.67
N HIS A 77 -6.46 11.40 -20.78
CA HIS A 77 -7.62 11.57 -19.88
C HIS A 77 -8.70 12.51 -20.45
N ALA A 78 -8.45 13.18 -21.58
CA ALA A 78 -9.47 13.97 -22.25
C ALA A 78 -10.45 13.02 -22.98
N THR A 79 -11.72 13.13 -22.60
CA THR A 79 -12.93 12.60 -23.24
C THR A 79 -13.20 11.09 -23.08
N LYS A 80 -13.77 10.72 -21.92
CA LYS A 80 -14.87 9.74 -21.86
C LYS A 80 -16.20 10.49 -21.74
N GLU A 81 -16.49 11.36 -22.69
CA GLU A 81 -17.85 11.81 -22.98
C GLU A 81 -18.09 11.57 -24.48
N ASP A 82 -19.29 11.09 -24.81
CA ASP A 82 -19.80 10.73 -26.14
C ASP A 82 -19.41 9.36 -26.76
N ARG A 83 -20.19 8.32 -26.41
CA ARG A 83 -20.79 7.43 -27.40
C ARG A 83 -22.14 6.90 -26.93
#